data_AF-A0A7J8PXQ9-F1
#
_entry.id   AF-A0A7J8PXQ9-F1
#
_cell.length_a   1.000
_cell.length_b   1.000
_cell.length_c   1.000
_cell.angle_alpha   90.00
_cell.angle_beta   90.00
_cell.angle_gamma   90.00
#
_symmetry.space_group_name_H-M   'P 1'
#
loop_
_entity.id
_entity.type
_entity.pdbx_description
1 polymer ?
#
loop_
_entity_poly.entity_id
_entity_poly.type
_entity_poly.pdbx_seq_one_letter_code
_entity_poly.pdbx_strand_id
1 'polypeptide(L)'
;VELFKHPHLLLLQVRNSFFKLPGGRLRPGESDIDGLNRKLSRKLSASEDGNETEWQVGECLGMWWRHDFETLMYPYLPSNAKKPKECTKVFLVRLPESQKFIVPKNLKLLAVPLRQVHENHKTYGPIISGVPQLLSKFTINIVDI
;
A
#
# COMPACT_ATOMS: atom_id res chain seq x y z
N VAL A 1 -5.75 19.95 -7.41
CA VAL A 1 -5.36 19.66 -6.01
C VAL A 1 -3.91 20.09 -5.90
N GLU A 2 -3.63 21.23 -5.29
CA GLU A 2 -2.25 21.61 -4.98
C GLU A 2 -1.74 20.61 -3.94
N LEU A 3 -0.93 19.65 -4.40
CA LEU A 3 -0.17 18.81 -3.50
C LEU A 3 0.89 19.73 -2.90
N PHE A 4 0.65 20.21 -1.67
CA PHE A 4 1.66 20.96 -0.92
C PHE A 4 2.98 20.17 -0.92
N LYS A 5 4.13 20.86 -0.81
CA LYS A 5 5.51 20.32 -0.77
C LYS A 5 5.78 19.38 0.43
N HIS A 6 4.98 18.32 0.56
CA HIS A 6 5.04 17.31 1.61
C HIS A 6 4.69 15.94 0.99
N PRO A 7 5.21 14.84 1.52
CA PRO A 7 4.90 13.52 0.99
C PRO A 7 3.43 13.14 1.22
N HIS A 8 2.83 12.50 0.21
CA HIS A 8 1.47 11.97 0.25
C HIS A 8 1.47 10.46 0.00
N LEU A 9 0.53 9.75 0.60
CA LEU A 9 0.28 8.34 0.38
C LEU A 9 -0.94 8.18 -0.53
N LEU A 10 -0.82 7.37 -1.59
CA LEU A 10 -1.94 7.01 -2.44
C LEU A 10 -2.80 5.93 -1.78
N LEU A 11 -4.05 6.26 -1.47
CA LEU A 11 -5.01 5.37 -0.80
C LEU A 11 -6.28 5.20 -1.63
N LEU A 12 -6.83 3.98 -1.61
CA LEU A 12 -8.14 3.67 -2.16
C LEU A 12 -9.21 3.86 -1.07
N GLN A 13 -10.15 4.77 -1.30
CA GLN A 13 -11.31 4.95 -0.45
C GLN A 13 -12.48 4.10 -0.96
N VAL A 14 -13.08 3.31 -0.06
CA VAL A 14 -14.24 2.44 -0.29
C VAL A 14 -15.44 3.02 0.48
N ARG A 15 -16.57 3.24 -0.19
CA ARG A 15 -17.83 3.71 0.41
C ARG A 15 -17.68 4.95 1.32
N ASN A 16 -16.78 5.87 0.96
CA ASN A 16 -16.48 7.13 1.66
C ASN A 16 -15.93 7.03 3.11
N SER A 17 -15.80 5.85 3.71
CA SER A 17 -15.36 5.71 5.12
C SER A 17 -14.20 4.75 5.35
N PHE A 18 -13.90 3.87 4.40
CA PHE A 18 -12.84 2.86 4.56
C PHE A 18 -11.68 3.12 3.62
N PHE A 19 -10.45 3.08 4.14
CA PHE A 19 -9.24 3.28 3.35
C PHE A 19 -8.45 1.99 3.21
N LYS A 20 -7.87 1.76 2.04
CA LYS A 20 -7.05 0.58 1.74
C LYS A 20 -5.84 0.97 0.92
N LEU A 21 -4.72 0.29 1.16
CA LEU A 21 -3.60 0.28 0.24
C LEU A 21 -3.95 -0.55 -1.01
N PRO A 22 -3.52 -0.15 -2.22
CA PRO A 22 -3.55 -0.99 -3.40
C PRO A 22 -2.74 -2.28 -3.17
N GLY A 23 -3.30 -3.43 -3.58
CA GLY A 23 -2.66 -4.74 -3.39
C GLY A 23 -3.66 -5.88 -3.30
N GLY A 24 -3.26 -7.00 -2.68
CA GLY A 24 -4.15 -8.10 -2.36
C GLY A 24 -3.44 -9.43 -2.16
N ARG A 25 -4.22 -10.51 -2.13
CA ARG A 25 -3.73 -11.88 -1.85
C ARG A 25 -2.91 -12.48 -3.01
N LEU A 26 -1.75 -13.02 -2.68
CA LEU A 26 -0.90 -13.78 -3.60
C LEU A 26 -1.56 -15.12 -3.99
N ARG A 27 -1.17 -15.65 -5.15
CA ARG A 27 -1.46 -17.03 -5.55
C ARG A 27 -0.43 -17.99 -4.92
N PRO A 28 -0.76 -19.28 -4.74
CA PRO A 28 0.23 -20.27 -4.30
C PRO A 28 1.46 -20.27 -5.24
N GLY A 29 2.67 -20.19 -4.67
CA GLY A 29 3.93 -20.18 -5.41
C GLY A 29 4.29 -18.86 -6.10
N GLU A 30 3.45 -17.84 -6.02
CA GLU A 30 3.71 -16.51 -6.59
C GLU A 30 4.65 -15.69 -5.69
N SER A 31 5.63 -15.01 -6.28
CA SER A 31 6.51 -14.11 -5.54
C SER A 31 5.76 -12.86 -5.05
N ASP A 32 6.27 -12.22 -3.98
CA ASP A 32 5.65 -11.00 -3.47
C ASP A 32 5.63 -9.88 -4.53
N ILE A 33 6.72 -9.76 -5.30
CA ILE A 33 6.92 -8.73 -6.32
C ILE A 33 5.96 -8.96 -7.49
N ASP A 34 5.95 -10.17 -8.08
CA ASP A 34 5.10 -10.49 -9.23
C ASP A 34 3.63 -10.37 -8.86
N GLY A 35 3.28 -10.84 -7.67
CA GLY A 35 1.93 -10.72 -7.15
C GLY A 35 1.52 -9.27 -6.94
N LEU A 36 2.38 -8.43 -6.34
CA LEU A 36 2.06 -7.01 -6.18
C LEU A 36 1.91 -6.32 -7.53
N ASN A 37 2.86 -6.52 -8.46
CA ASN A 37 2.78 -6.03 -9.84
C ASN A 37 1.42 -6.35 -10.47
N ARG A 38 1.06 -7.64 -10.51
CA ARG A 38 -0.22 -8.10 -11.04
C ARG A 38 -1.43 -7.48 -10.34
N LYS A 39 -1.36 -7.28 -9.01
CA LYS A 39 -2.47 -6.67 -8.25
C LYS A 39 -2.62 -5.19 -8.55
N LEU A 40 -1.52 -4.46 -8.71
CA LEU A 40 -1.52 -3.04 -9.05
C LEU A 40 -2.04 -2.85 -10.48
N SER A 41 -1.51 -3.57 -11.46
CA SER A 41 -1.96 -3.46 -12.86
C SER A 41 -3.47 -3.73 -12.98
N ARG A 42 -3.94 -4.81 -12.35
CA ARG A 42 -5.37 -5.16 -12.37
C ARG A 42 -6.28 -4.11 -11.68
N LYS A 43 -5.76 -3.34 -10.72
CA LYS A 43 -6.58 -2.43 -9.90
C LYS A 43 -6.50 -0.98 -10.33
N LEU A 44 -5.38 -0.58 -10.92
CA LEU A 44 -5.00 0.81 -11.12
C LEU A 44 -4.59 1.11 -12.56
N SER A 45 -4.51 0.12 -13.44
CA SER A 45 -4.11 0.34 -14.82
C SER A 45 -5.24 0.06 -15.82
N ALA A 46 -5.04 0.51 -17.05
CA ALA A 46 -6.07 0.75 -18.05
C ALA A 46 -6.30 -0.40 -19.02
N SER A 47 -5.25 -1.13 -19.40
CA SER A 47 -5.30 -1.97 -20.58
C SER A 47 -4.60 -3.32 -20.45
N GLU A 48 -5.22 -4.30 -21.11
CA GLU A 48 -4.69 -5.63 -21.42
C GLU A 48 -3.65 -5.59 -22.56
N ASP A 49 -3.41 -4.42 -23.18
CA ASP A 49 -2.59 -4.23 -24.38
C ASP A 49 -1.06 -4.29 -24.15
N GLY A 50 -0.61 -4.76 -22.99
CA GLY A 50 0.81 -5.12 -22.74
C GLY A 50 1.84 -3.98 -22.79
N ASN A 51 1.41 -2.73 -23.01
CA ASN A 51 2.29 -1.56 -23.15
C ASN A 51 2.32 -0.66 -21.90
N GLU A 52 1.89 -1.20 -20.77
CA GLU A 52 1.90 -0.49 -19.49
C GLU A 52 3.26 -0.61 -18.83
N THR A 53 3.78 0.53 -18.36
CA THR A 53 5.01 0.58 -17.56
C THR A 53 4.89 -0.36 -16.37
N GLU A 54 5.82 -1.32 -16.27
CA GLU A 54 5.92 -2.24 -15.14
C GLU A 54 6.08 -1.46 -13.82
N TRP A 55 5.41 -1.88 -12.75
CA TRP A 55 5.52 -1.20 -11.47
C TRP A 55 6.90 -1.46 -10.87
N GLN A 56 7.60 -0.39 -10.50
CA GLN A 56 8.88 -0.51 -9.82
C GLN A 56 8.66 -0.79 -8.34
N VAL A 57 8.42 -2.06 -8.01
CA VAL A 57 8.30 -2.54 -6.63
C VAL A 57 9.69 -2.54 -5.98
N GLY A 58 9.87 -1.73 -4.95
CA GLY A 58 11.09 -1.61 -4.16
C GLY A 58 11.08 -2.50 -2.92
N GLU A 59 11.72 -2.03 -1.85
CA GLU A 59 11.90 -2.80 -0.62
C GLU A 59 10.60 -2.99 0.18
N CYS A 60 10.58 -4.07 0.98
CA CYS A 60 9.53 -4.31 1.98
C CYS A 60 9.71 -3.33 3.15
N LEU A 61 8.70 -2.50 3.39
CA LEU A 61 8.66 -1.53 4.47
C LEU A 61 8.33 -2.18 5.81
N GLY A 62 7.45 -3.18 5.81
CA GLY A 62 6.98 -3.81 7.04
C GLY A 62 6.16 -5.07 6.80
N MET A 63 6.08 -5.88 7.83
CA MET A 63 5.35 -7.14 7.84
C MET A 63 4.47 -7.22 9.08
N TRP A 64 3.26 -7.74 8.89
CA TRP A 64 2.31 -7.97 9.97
C TRP A 64 1.71 -9.36 9.86
N TRP A 65 1.56 -10.02 11.00
CA TRP A 65 1.09 -11.39 11.08
C TRP A 65 -0.24 -11.47 11.80
N ARG A 66 -1.12 -12.31 11.26
CA ARG A 66 -2.33 -12.77 11.93
C ARG A 66 -2.07 -14.17 12.47
N HIS A 67 -2.19 -14.34 13.79
CA HIS A 67 -1.94 -15.63 14.39
C HIS A 67 -3.07 -16.64 14.14
N ASP A 68 -4.32 -16.20 14.30
CA ASP A 68 -5.52 -17.03 14.13
C ASP A 68 -6.59 -16.32 13.28
N PHE A 69 -7.81 -16.86 13.17
CA PHE A 69 -8.94 -16.24 12.45
C PHE A 69 -9.57 -15.06 13.21
N GLU A 70 -8.74 -14.16 13.73
CA GLU A 70 -9.12 -12.97 14.49
C GLU A 70 -8.89 -11.70 13.67
N THR A 71 -9.19 -10.51 14.19
CA THR A 71 -9.04 -9.23 13.47
C THR A 71 -7.68 -8.56 13.69
N LEU A 72 -6.99 -8.86 14.79
CA LEU A 72 -5.74 -8.22 15.16
C LEU A 72 -4.55 -8.72 14.32
N MET A 73 -3.64 -7.79 14.03
CA MET A 73 -2.41 -8.02 13.28
C MET A 73 -1.24 -7.49 14.11
N TYR A 74 -0.16 -8.25 14.20
CA TYR A 74 1.01 -7.88 15.00
C TYR A 74 2.21 -7.61 14.09
N PRO A 75 3.05 -6.59 14.37
CA PRO A 75 4.25 -6.28 13.57
C PRO A 75 5.45 -7.19 13.90
N TYR A 76 5.19 -8.35 14.49
CA TYR A 76 6.15 -9.39 14.83
C TYR A 76 5.45 -10.75 14.78
N LEU A 77 6.21 -11.83 14.62
CA LEU A 77 5.69 -13.19 14.75
C LEU A 77 5.59 -13.54 16.25
N PRO A 78 4.39 -13.81 16.81
CA PRO A 78 4.27 -14.16 18.23
C PRO A 78 4.93 -15.52 18.53
N SER A 79 5.58 -15.63 19.70
CA SER A 79 6.39 -16.79 20.10
C SER A 79 5.64 -18.13 20.12
N ASN A 80 4.34 -18.12 20.47
CA ASN A 80 3.52 -19.33 20.59
C ASN A 80 2.82 -19.72 19.29
N ALA A 81 3.03 -18.97 18.21
CA ALA A 81 2.33 -19.18 16.96
C ALA A 81 2.93 -20.32 16.14
N LYS A 82 2.42 -21.55 16.32
CA LYS A 82 2.91 -22.71 15.57
C LYS A 82 2.81 -22.53 14.05
N LYS A 83 1.79 -21.80 13.54
CA LYS A 83 1.61 -21.42 12.12
C LYS A 83 0.72 -20.18 11.99
N PRO A 84 1.22 -19.00 11.56
CA PRO A 84 0.37 -17.83 11.30
C PRO A 84 -0.61 -18.10 10.15
N LYS A 85 -1.83 -17.54 10.21
CA LYS A 85 -2.86 -17.70 9.17
C LYS A 85 -2.71 -16.70 8.03
N GLU A 86 -2.12 -15.55 8.29
CA GLU A 86 -1.93 -14.49 7.30
C GLU A 86 -0.63 -13.73 7.59
N CYS A 87 0.08 -13.35 6.53
CA CYS A 87 1.20 -12.43 6.58
C CYS A 87 0.93 -11.31 5.57
N THR A 88 0.72 -10.09 6.05
CA THR A 88 0.60 -8.90 5.21
C THR A 88 1.95 -8.23 5.12
N LYS A 89 2.40 -7.93 3.90
CA LYS A 89 3.64 -7.20 3.62
C LYS A 89 3.30 -5.89 2.92
N VAL A 90 3.96 -4.81 3.29
CA VAL A 90 3.83 -3.50 2.65
C VAL A 90 5.14 -3.19 1.95
N PHE A 91 5.08 -2.79 0.68
CA PHE A 91 6.24 -2.47 -0.15
C PHE A 91 6.20 -1.01 -0.59
N LEU A 92 7.38 -0.41 -0.76
CA LEU A 92 7.51 0.88 -1.41
C LEU A 92 7.45 0.69 -2.93
N VAL A 93 6.56 1.41 -3.63
CA VAL A 93 6.47 1.38 -5.09
C VAL A 93 6.91 2.73 -5.64
N ARG A 94 7.91 2.73 -6.51
CA ARG A 94 8.39 3.94 -7.18
C ARG A 94 7.52 4.19 -8.40
N LEU A 95 7.01 5.41 -8.52
CA LEU A 95 6.24 5.85 -9.67
C LEU A 95 7.16 6.59 -10.65
N PRO A 96 6.92 6.48 -11.98
CA PRO A 96 7.53 7.38 -12.93
C PRO A 96 7.01 8.81 -12.72
N GLU A 97 7.66 9.78 -13.39
CA GLU A 97 7.28 11.21 -13.32
C GLU A 97 5.80 11.44 -13.66
N SER A 98 5.25 10.68 -14.61
CA SER A 98 3.85 10.71 -14.97
C SER A 98 3.30 9.30 -15.10
N GLN A 99 2.20 9.02 -14.40
CA GLN A 99 1.48 7.75 -14.43
C GLN A 99 -0.02 8.02 -14.52
N LYS A 100 -0.70 7.36 -15.46
CA LYS A 100 -2.16 7.35 -15.51
C LYS A 100 -2.70 6.22 -14.63
N PHE A 101 -3.69 6.53 -13.80
CA PHE A 101 -4.39 5.54 -12.98
C PHE A 101 -5.85 5.40 -13.43
N ILE A 102 -6.29 4.16 -13.65
CA ILE A 102 -7.70 3.82 -13.82
C ILE A 102 -8.24 3.25 -12.53
N VAL A 103 -9.27 3.90 -11.98
CA VAL A 103 -9.83 3.56 -10.68
C VAL A 103 -11.25 3.03 -10.88
N PRO A 104 -11.60 1.85 -10.32
CA PRO A 104 -12.96 1.32 -10.36
C PRO A 104 -13.98 2.32 -9.82
N LYS A 105 -15.17 2.40 -10.45
CA LYS A 105 -16.22 3.40 -10.13
C LYS A 105 -16.66 3.40 -8.65
N ASN A 106 -16.54 2.27 -7.95
CA ASN A 106 -16.89 2.14 -6.54
C ASN A 106 -15.78 2.56 -5.57
N LEU A 107 -14.64 3.03 -6.09
CA LEU A 107 -13.47 3.47 -5.35
C LEU A 107 -13.09 4.90 -5.74
N LYS A 108 -12.41 5.60 -4.83
CA LYS A 108 -11.72 6.86 -5.13
C LYS A 108 -10.24 6.69 -4.80
N LEU A 109 -9.37 7.12 -5.69
CA LEU A 109 -7.94 7.22 -5.42
C LEU A 109 -7.65 8.61 -4.84
N LEU A 110 -7.07 8.64 -3.65
CA LEU A 110 -6.79 9.87 -2.90
C LEU A 110 -5.30 9.95 -2.59
N ALA A 111 -4.74 11.14 -2.73
CA ALA A 111 -3.43 11.48 -2.18
C ALA A 111 -3.61 12.07 -0.79
N VAL A 112 -3.20 11.34 0.25
CA VAL A 112 -3.39 11.72 1.66
C VAL A 112 -2.04 12.10 2.27
N PRO A 113 -1.88 13.32 2.84
CA PRO A 113 -0.61 13.74 3.44
C PRO A 113 -0.16 12.80 4.57
N LEU A 114 1.14 12.50 4.66
CA LEU A 114 1.66 11.62 5.73
C LEU A 114 1.30 12.13 7.13
N ARG A 115 1.30 13.44 7.34
CA ARG A 115 0.88 14.09 8.60
C ARG A 115 -0.54 13.70 9.03
N GLN A 116 -1.47 13.55 8.08
CA GLN A 116 -2.86 13.19 8.38
C GLN A 116 -3.00 11.69 8.72
N VAL A 117 -2.11 10.87 8.15
CA VAL A 117 -2.09 9.41 8.34
C VAL A 117 -1.44 9.01 9.67
N HIS A 118 -0.38 9.73 10.07
CA HIS A 118 0.44 9.42 11.24
C HIS A 118 -0.40 9.21 12.51
N GLU A 119 -0.26 8.02 13.09
CA GLU A 119 -0.93 7.60 14.35
C GLU A 119 -2.45 7.69 14.36
N ASN A 120 -3.09 7.95 13.22
CA ASN A 120 -4.53 8.01 13.08
C ASN A 120 -5.13 6.60 12.82
N HIS A 121 -4.99 5.75 13.83
CA HIS A 121 -5.47 4.37 13.84
C HIS A 121 -6.99 4.28 13.67
N LYS A 122 -7.73 5.27 14.19
CA LYS A 122 -9.20 5.31 14.13
C LYS A 122 -9.71 5.39 12.69
N THR A 123 -9.06 6.19 11.84
CA THR A 123 -9.48 6.39 10.45
C THR A 123 -8.80 5.41 9.48
N TYR A 124 -7.50 5.17 9.64
CA TYR A 124 -6.70 4.44 8.66
C TYR A 124 -6.35 3.01 9.07
N GLY A 125 -6.62 2.63 10.32
CA GLY A 125 -6.22 1.35 10.86
C GLY A 125 -4.70 1.26 11.12
N PRO A 126 -4.26 0.23 11.87
CA PRO A 126 -2.90 0.19 12.44
C PRO A 126 -1.78 0.07 11.42
N ILE A 127 -2.03 -0.55 10.27
CA ILE A 127 -1.01 -0.74 9.23
C ILE A 127 -0.74 0.58 8.51
N ILE A 128 -1.80 1.25 8.02
CA ILE A 128 -1.65 2.48 7.23
C ILE A 128 -1.15 3.63 8.13
N SER A 129 -1.66 3.75 9.36
CA SER A 129 -1.23 4.81 10.29
C SER A 129 0.23 4.71 10.75
N GLY A 130 0.84 3.53 10.62
CA GLY A 130 2.27 3.30 10.91
C GLY A 130 3.20 3.51 9.72
N VAL A 131 2.69 3.70 8.50
CA VAL A 131 3.51 3.92 7.29
C VAL A 131 4.44 5.14 7.43
N PRO A 132 4.04 6.29 8.01
CA PRO A 132 4.95 7.42 8.14
C PRO A 132 6.21 7.09 8.96
N GLN A 133 6.11 6.30 10.03
CA GLN A 133 7.27 5.84 10.79
C GLN A 133 8.19 4.94 9.95
N LEU A 134 7.62 4.04 9.14
CA LEU A 134 8.39 3.15 8.27
C LEU A 134 9.11 3.91 7.14
N LEU A 135 8.55 5.04 6.71
CA LEU A 135 9.15 5.92 5.71
C LEU A 135 10.22 6.87 6.29
N SER A 136 10.34 6.99 7.62
CA SER A 136 11.28 7.92 8.26
C SER A 136 12.76 7.68 7.92
N LYS A 137 13.12 6.46 7.51
CA LYS A 137 14.49 6.09 7.09
C LYS A 137 14.84 6.52 5.66
N PHE A 138 13.89 7.07 4.90
CA PHE A 138 14.09 7.45 3.51
C PHE A 138 14.25 8.97 3.36
N THR A 139 15.19 9.38 2.52
CA THR A 139 15.26 10.75 2.00
C THR A 139 14.25 10.90 0.86
N ILE A 140 13.29 11.81 1.01
CA ILE A 140 12.28 12.09 -0.02
C ILE A 140 12.66 13.39 -0.73
N ASN A 141 13.05 13.29 -1.99
CA ASN A 141 13.34 14.44 -2.83
C ASN A 141 12.03 14.99 -3.40
N ILE A 142 11.66 16.21 -3.01
CA ILE A 142 10.52 16.92 -3.58
C ILE A 142 11.08 17.85 -4.65
N VAL A 143 10.81 17.52 -5.91
CA VAL A 143 11.22 18.34 -7.06
C VAL A 143 10.19 19.46 -7.22
N ASP A 144 10.68 20.71 -7.29
CA ASP A 144 9.84 21.84 -7.67
C ASP A 144 9.61 21.75 -9.19
N ILE A 145 8.35 21.53 -9.59
CA ILE A 145 7.91 21.57 -11.00
C ILE A 145 7.34 22.96 -11.28
#